data_AF-F2K1A3-F1
#
_entry.id   AF-F2K1A3-F1
#
_cell.length_a   1.000
_cell.length_b   1.000
_cell.length_c   1.000
_cell.angle_alpha   90.00
_cell.angle_beta   90.00
_cell.angle_gamma   90.00
#
_symmetry.space_group_name_H-M   'P 1'
#
loop_
_entity.id
_entity.type
_entity.pdbx_description
1 polymer ?
#
loop_
_entity_poly.entity_id
_entity_poly.type
_entity_poly.pdbx_seq_one_letter_code
_entity_poly.pdbx_strand_id
1 'polypeptide(L)'
;MNILSSKDWAKKLLILLAIAASATAFFWYGASPTLTLVSTDELSDSPDYFLENVTSREYTIDGKLEQTIKTSKLSHFNSNKQTEAISPKIETVTNDIAWYAEADFGKLNDANKDILLTSNAFVTRKDSTTTSNRLNADSIHYNDVDKSLISLGNAELITQQGITKADTIRSFVDLETAQFKGNVSGHYEQATQNQ
;
A
#
# COMPACT_ATOMS: atom_id res chain seq x y z
N MET A 1 -37.89 72.78 -20.21
CA MET A 1 -37.63 71.64 -21.11
C MET A 1 -36.27 71.89 -21.76
N ASN A 2 -35.18 71.41 -21.15
CA ASN A 2 -33.83 71.67 -21.65
C ASN A 2 -33.52 70.72 -22.81
N ILE A 3 -33.52 71.25 -24.02
CA ILE A 3 -33.08 70.54 -25.21
C ILE A 3 -31.55 70.43 -25.10
N LEU A 4 -31.07 69.25 -24.72
CA LEU A 4 -29.65 68.92 -24.67
C LEU A 4 -29.03 69.14 -26.06
N SER A 5 -27.91 69.85 -26.09
CA SER A 5 -27.15 70.16 -27.32
C SER A 5 -26.66 68.88 -28.00
N SER A 6 -26.68 68.84 -29.33
CA SER A 6 -26.26 67.68 -30.14
C SER A 6 -24.83 67.20 -29.84
N LYS A 7 -23.97 68.11 -29.35
CA LYS A 7 -22.60 67.80 -28.91
C LYS A 7 -22.56 66.97 -27.62
N ASP A 8 -23.53 67.14 -26.72
CA ASP A 8 -23.56 66.41 -25.44
C ASP A 8 -24.07 64.98 -25.63
N TRP A 9 -24.93 64.76 -26.62
CA TRP A 9 -25.38 63.42 -27.00
C TRP A 9 -24.25 62.61 -27.67
N ALA A 10 -23.49 63.24 -28.58
CA ALA A 10 -22.34 62.61 -29.22
C ALA A 10 -21.26 62.20 -28.20
N LYS A 11 -20.98 63.04 -27.19
CA LYS A 11 -20.02 62.72 -26.12
C LYS A 11 -20.49 61.53 -25.27
N LYS A 12 -21.77 61.48 -24.90
CA LYS A 12 -22.32 60.36 -24.13
C LYS A 12 -22.26 59.05 -24.92
N LEU A 13 -22.54 59.10 -26.23
CA LEU A 13 -22.45 57.94 -27.11
C LEU A 13 -21.01 57.40 -27.20
N LEU A 14 -20.02 58.29 -27.33
CA LEU A 14 -18.60 57.91 -27.37
C LEU A 14 -18.12 57.27 -26.07
N ILE A 15 -18.55 57.79 -24.92
CA ILE A 15 -18.21 57.21 -23.60
C ILE A 15 -18.81 55.80 -23.48
N LEU A 16 -20.06 55.62 -23.92
CA LEU A 16 -20.75 54.34 -23.83
C LEU A 16 -20.10 53.28 -24.73
N LEU A 17 -19.66 53.69 -25.93
CA LEU A 17 -18.86 52.86 -26.84
C LEU A 17 -17.51 52.46 -26.24
N ALA A 18 -16.82 53.38 -25.57
CA ALA A 18 -15.53 53.09 -24.93
C ALA A 18 -15.69 52.10 -23.76
N ILE A 19 -16.75 52.23 -22.97
CA ILE A 19 -17.07 51.30 -21.88
C ILE A 19 -17.41 49.91 -22.45
N ALA A 20 -18.24 49.85 -23.49
CA ALA A 20 -18.61 48.60 -24.14
C ALA A 20 -17.37 47.88 -24.71
N ALA A 21 -16.52 48.60 -25.46
CA ALA A 21 -15.28 48.04 -26.01
C ALA A 21 -14.32 47.55 -24.92
N SER A 22 -14.21 48.28 -23.82
CA SER A 22 -13.38 47.89 -22.67
C SER A 22 -13.92 46.63 -21.99
N ALA A 23 -15.23 46.54 -21.79
CA ALA A 23 -15.87 45.36 -21.21
C ALA A 23 -15.71 44.13 -22.11
N THR A 24 -15.84 44.27 -23.43
CA THR A 24 -15.61 43.19 -24.38
C THR A 24 -14.16 42.73 -24.38
N ALA A 25 -13.20 43.65 -24.35
CA ALA A 25 -11.78 43.31 -24.25
C ALA A 25 -11.46 42.58 -22.93
N PHE A 26 -11.99 43.07 -21.80
CA PHE A 26 -11.78 42.44 -20.50
C PHE A 26 -12.38 41.04 -20.43
N PHE A 27 -13.56 40.83 -21.01
CA PHE A 27 -14.17 39.52 -21.11
C PHE A 27 -13.35 38.58 -22.01
N TRP A 28 -12.87 39.06 -23.16
CA TRP A 28 -12.12 38.22 -24.10
C TRP A 28 -10.73 37.82 -23.59
N TYR A 29 -10.02 38.74 -22.93
CA TYR A 29 -8.69 38.47 -22.39
C TYR A 29 -8.72 37.84 -20.99
N GLY A 30 -9.73 38.14 -20.18
CA GLY A 30 -9.87 37.62 -18.81
C GLY A 30 -10.53 36.24 -18.71
N ALA A 31 -11.28 35.80 -19.74
CA ALA A 31 -12.02 34.54 -19.71
C ALA A 31 -11.30 33.35 -20.35
N SER A 32 -9.97 33.41 -20.53
CA SER A 32 -9.20 32.21 -20.88
C SER A 32 -8.83 31.49 -19.59
N PRO A 33 -9.55 30.42 -19.18
CA PRO A 33 -9.10 29.62 -18.05
C PRO A 33 -7.71 29.09 -18.37
N THR A 34 -6.75 29.34 -17.47
CA THR A 34 -5.49 28.61 -17.48
C THR A 34 -5.81 27.16 -17.12
N LEU A 35 -6.07 26.35 -18.14
CA LEU A 35 -6.14 24.90 -17.99
C LEU A 35 -4.72 24.43 -17.71
N THR A 36 -4.37 24.27 -16.44
CA THR A 36 -3.17 23.53 -16.04
C THR A 36 -3.43 22.07 -16.34
N LEU A 37 -3.28 21.68 -17.60
CA LEU A 37 -3.35 20.29 -18.02
C LEU A 37 -2.11 19.59 -17.46
N VAL A 38 -2.27 18.85 -16.38
CA VAL A 38 -1.28 17.86 -15.93
C VAL A 38 -1.10 16.89 -17.11
N SER A 39 0.15 16.65 -17.49
CA SER A 39 0.45 15.76 -18.62
C SER A 39 -0.10 14.36 -18.35
N THR A 40 -0.62 13.69 -19.38
CA THR A 40 -1.18 12.33 -19.25
C THR A 40 -0.16 11.33 -18.71
N ASP A 41 1.12 11.58 -18.94
CA ASP A 41 2.23 10.74 -18.49
C ASP A 41 2.44 10.86 -16.97
N GLU A 42 2.18 12.03 -16.36
CA GLU A 42 2.25 12.17 -14.89
C GLU A 42 1.08 11.49 -14.16
N LEU A 43 -0.01 11.19 -14.87
CA LEU A 43 -1.16 10.45 -14.33
C LEU A 43 -1.01 8.93 -14.46
N SER A 44 -0.10 8.40 -15.29
CA SER A 44 0.02 6.94 -15.47
C SER A 44 0.51 6.21 -14.21
N ASP A 45 1.29 6.91 -13.39
CA ASP A 45 1.89 6.40 -12.15
C ASP A 45 1.09 6.81 -10.92
N SER A 46 -0.06 7.47 -11.11
CA SER A 46 -0.98 7.81 -10.02
C SER A 46 -1.90 6.63 -9.71
N PRO A 47 -2.27 6.44 -8.43
CA PRO A 47 -3.22 5.39 -8.07
C PRO A 47 -4.60 5.71 -8.65
N ASP A 48 -5.31 4.68 -9.14
CA ASP A 48 -6.69 4.82 -9.63
C ASP A 48 -7.69 4.97 -8.47
N TYR A 49 -7.35 4.43 -7.31
CA TYR A 49 -8.03 4.76 -6.05
C TYR A 49 -7.10 4.59 -4.84
N PHE A 50 -7.40 5.33 -3.77
CA PHE A 50 -6.78 5.14 -2.47
C PHE A 50 -7.83 5.19 -1.36
N LEU A 51 -7.51 4.52 -0.27
CA LEU A 51 -8.33 4.44 0.94
C LEU A 51 -7.44 4.71 2.15
N GLU A 52 -7.98 5.32 3.19
CA GLU A 52 -7.29 5.58 4.45
C GLU A 52 -7.95 4.82 5.60
N ASN A 53 -7.15 4.40 6.59
CA ASN A 53 -7.61 3.68 7.78
C ASN A 53 -8.46 2.45 7.44
N VAL A 54 -7.92 1.60 6.57
CA VAL A 54 -8.64 0.46 5.97
C VAL A 54 -8.65 -0.73 6.92
N THR A 55 -9.79 -1.40 7.00
CA THR A 55 -9.90 -2.78 7.47
C THR A 55 -10.59 -3.61 6.39
N SER A 56 -9.82 -4.42 5.67
CA SER A 56 -10.33 -5.39 4.70
C SER A 56 -10.50 -6.76 5.37
N ARG A 57 -11.54 -7.50 4.97
CA ARG A 57 -11.81 -8.86 5.44
C ARG A 57 -12.17 -9.73 4.24
N GLU A 58 -11.45 -10.83 4.09
CA GLU A 58 -11.73 -11.86 3.10
C GLU A 58 -12.37 -13.06 3.77
N TYR A 59 -13.39 -13.61 3.12
CA TYR A 59 -14.16 -14.73 3.62
C TYR A 59 -14.12 -15.87 2.61
N THR A 60 -14.05 -17.09 3.11
CA THR A 60 -14.19 -18.30 2.31
C THR A 60 -15.59 -18.40 1.69
N ILE A 61 -15.76 -19.32 0.74
CA ILE A 61 -17.07 -19.56 0.09
C ILE A 61 -18.17 -20.02 1.06
N ASP A 62 -17.80 -20.66 2.18
CA ASP A 62 -18.68 -21.05 3.28
C ASP A 62 -18.90 -19.94 4.33
N GLY A 63 -18.36 -18.74 4.10
CA GLY A 63 -18.59 -17.55 4.93
C GLY A 63 -17.71 -17.46 6.18
N LYS A 64 -16.63 -18.23 6.27
CA LYS A 64 -15.67 -18.13 7.38
C LYS A 64 -14.66 -17.03 7.08
N LEU A 65 -14.25 -16.28 8.10
CA LEU A 65 -13.20 -15.27 7.97
C LEU A 65 -11.86 -15.96 7.70
N GLU A 66 -11.24 -15.67 6.55
CA GLU A 66 -9.98 -16.27 6.12
C GLU A 66 -8.81 -15.30 6.34
N GLN A 67 -9.01 -14.03 6.01
CA GLN A 67 -7.97 -13.00 6.10
C GLN A 67 -8.54 -11.67 6.61
N THR A 68 -7.74 -10.94 7.38
CA THR A 68 -7.98 -9.54 7.73
C THR A 68 -6.73 -8.73 7.42
N ILE A 69 -6.90 -7.60 6.72
CA ILE A 69 -5.83 -6.64 6.45
C ILE A 69 -6.22 -5.30 7.08
N LYS A 70 -5.38 -4.78 7.96
CA LYS A 70 -5.50 -3.42 8.51
C LYS A 70 -4.32 -2.58 8.04
N THR A 71 -4.57 -1.37 7.57
CA THR A 71 -3.51 -0.47 7.07
C THR A 71 -3.92 0.98 7.21
N SER A 72 -2.95 1.88 7.41
CA SER A 72 -3.23 3.32 7.48
C SER A 72 -3.59 3.89 6.11
N LYS A 73 -3.06 3.32 5.03
CA LYS A 73 -3.36 3.74 3.66
C LYS A 73 -3.19 2.57 2.69
N LEU A 74 -4.13 2.44 1.77
CA LEU A 74 -4.11 1.49 0.67
C LEU A 74 -4.22 2.27 -0.64
N SER A 75 -3.36 2.01 -1.62
CA SER A 75 -3.38 2.65 -2.94
C SER A 75 -3.31 1.57 -4.01
N HIS A 76 -4.29 1.50 -4.89
CA HIS A 76 -4.30 0.55 -5.99
C HIS A 76 -3.79 1.22 -7.26
N PHE A 77 -3.08 0.44 -8.08
CA PHE A 77 -2.49 0.87 -9.33
C PHE A 77 -2.87 -0.11 -10.45
N ASN A 78 -3.81 0.31 -11.29
CA ASN A 78 -4.23 -0.50 -12.43
C ASN A 78 -3.12 -0.74 -13.49
N SER A 79 -2.09 0.13 -13.52
CA SER A 79 -0.98 0.06 -14.49
C SER A 79 -0.10 -1.18 -14.30
N ASN A 80 0.10 -1.63 -13.05
CA ASN A 80 0.92 -2.78 -12.70
C ASN A 80 0.17 -3.87 -11.93
N LYS A 81 -1.16 -3.74 -11.76
CA LYS A 81 -2.01 -4.72 -11.07
C LYS A 81 -1.52 -4.98 -9.64
N GLN A 82 -1.27 -3.88 -8.93
CA GLN A 82 -0.69 -3.91 -7.61
C GLN A 82 -1.44 -2.99 -6.66
N THR A 83 -1.57 -3.45 -5.42
CA THR A 83 -2.03 -2.65 -4.30
C THR A 83 -0.88 -2.40 -3.34
N GLU A 84 -0.61 -1.14 -3.01
CA GLU A 84 0.38 -0.73 -2.01
C GLU A 84 -0.30 -0.38 -0.69
N ALA A 85 0.30 -0.79 0.42
CA ALA A 85 -0.21 -0.60 1.78
C ALA A 85 0.85 0.03 2.68
N ILE A 86 0.45 0.97 3.54
CA ILE A 86 1.31 1.59 4.56
C ILE A 86 1.00 1.00 5.94
N SER A 87 2.03 0.55 6.65
CA SER A 87 1.93 -0.14 7.94
C SER A 87 0.90 -1.28 7.93
N PRO A 88 0.96 -2.22 6.96
CA PRO A 88 0.00 -3.32 6.91
C PRO A 88 0.11 -4.24 8.12
N LYS A 89 -1.04 -4.70 8.61
CA LYS A 89 -1.19 -5.78 9.58
C LYS A 89 -2.10 -6.82 8.99
N ILE A 90 -1.57 -7.99 8.71
CA ILE A 90 -2.24 -9.07 8.02
C ILE A 90 -2.42 -10.23 9.00
N GLU A 91 -3.65 -10.69 9.15
CA GLU A 91 -4.00 -11.89 9.90
C GLU A 91 -4.64 -12.88 8.93
N THR A 92 -4.09 -14.09 8.84
CA THR A 92 -4.67 -15.19 8.05
C THR A 92 -4.89 -16.37 8.97
N VAL A 93 -6.05 -17.03 8.86
CA VAL A 93 -6.38 -18.22 9.63
C VAL A 93 -6.61 -19.39 8.69
N THR A 94 -5.85 -20.46 8.86
CA THR A 94 -5.95 -21.67 8.04
C THR A 94 -5.77 -22.89 8.93
N ASN A 95 -6.72 -23.83 8.93
CA ASN A 95 -6.66 -25.08 9.71
C ASN A 95 -6.28 -24.87 11.20
N ASP A 96 -6.95 -23.92 11.87
CA ASP A 96 -6.69 -23.52 13.27
C ASP A 96 -5.29 -22.94 13.55
N ILE A 97 -4.51 -22.64 12.52
CA ILE A 97 -3.23 -21.94 12.60
C ILE A 97 -3.46 -20.48 12.19
N ALA A 98 -3.06 -19.56 13.06
CA ALA A 98 -3.11 -18.13 12.78
C ALA A 98 -1.72 -17.62 12.39
N TRP A 99 -1.67 -16.88 11.29
CA TRP A 99 -0.47 -16.18 10.82
C TRP A 99 -0.68 -14.69 10.94
N TYR A 100 0.26 -14.02 11.61
CA TYR A 100 0.26 -12.57 11.82
C TYR A 100 1.47 -11.96 11.15
N ALA A 101 1.27 -11.06 10.19
CA ALA A 101 2.34 -10.37 9.50
C ALA A 101 2.21 -8.86 9.63
N GLU A 102 3.33 -8.16 9.89
CA GLU A 102 3.38 -6.70 9.85
C GLU A 102 4.69 -6.23 9.20
N ALA A 103 4.66 -5.02 8.63
CA ALA A 103 5.82 -4.29 8.10
C ALA A 103 5.50 -2.80 7.97
N ASP A 104 6.46 -1.98 7.55
CA ASP A 104 6.21 -0.56 7.25
C ASP A 104 5.52 -0.38 5.90
N PHE A 105 5.82 -1.23 4.92
CA PHE A 105 5.20 -1.20 3.59
C PHE A 105 4.81 -2.59 3.12
N GLY A 106 3.69 -2.67 2.40
CA GLY A 106 3.22 -3.89 1.74
C GLY A 106 2.90 -3.66 0.27
N LYS A 107 3.17 -4.67 -0.55
CA LYS A 107 2.74 -4.74 -1.95
C LYS A 107 2.00 -6.05 -2.16
N LEU A 108 0.75 -5.95 -2.61
CA LEU A 108 -0.09 -7.09 -2.93
C LEU A 108 -0.26 -7.13 -4.45
N ASN A 109 -0.01 -8.29 -5.04
CA ASN A 109 -0.15 -8.50 -6.47
C ASN A 109 -1.53 -9.09 -6.79
N ASP A 110 -2.29 -8.44 -7.67
CA ASP A 110 -3.67 -8.84 -7.94
C ASP A 110 -3.76 -10.14 -8.75
N ALA A 111 -2.72 -10.48 -9.52
CA ALA A 111 -2.73 -11.61 -10.45
C ALA A 111 -2.32 -12.92 -9.77
N ASN A 112 -1.29 -12.90 -8.94
CA ASN A 112 -0.73 -14.11 -8.32
C ASN A 112 -0.91 -14.16 -6.81
N LYS A 113 -1.54 -13.16 -6.19
CA LYS A 113 -1.77 -13.07 -4.74
C LYS A 113 -0.50 -13.06 -3.88
N ASP A 114 0.66 -12.80 -4.50
CA ASP A 114 1.89 -12.63 -3.76
C ASP A 114 1.81 -11.37 -2.89
N ILE A 115 2.46 -11.45 -1.73
CA ILE A 115 2.54 -10.32 -0.80
C ILE A 115 4.02 -10.07 -0.51
N LEU A 116 4.49 -8.87 -0.80
CA LEU A 116 5.81 -8.42 -0.43
C LEU A 116 5.70 -7.41 0.71
N LEU A 117 6.26 -7.76 1.85
CA LEU A 117 6.39 -6.91 3.03
C LEU A 117 7.82 -6.39 3.11
N THR A 118 8.00 -5.10 3.30
CA THR A 118 9.34 -4.47 3.32
C THR A 118 9.46 -3.47 4.45
N SER A 119 10.69 -3.34 4.96
CA SER A 119 11.09 -2.53 6.11
C SER A 119 10.44 -3.03 7.40
N ASN A 120 11.28 -3.57 8.29
CA ASN A 120 10.87 -4.14 9.58
C ASN A 120 9.80 -5.24 9.45
N ALA A 121 9.93 -6.08 8.43
CA ALA A 121 8.94 -7.12 8.14
C ALA A 121 9.06 -8.29 9.11
N PHE A 122 7.92 -8.75 9.62
CA PHE A 122 7.88 -9.96 10.41
C PHE A 122 6.61 -10.77 10.16
N VAL A 123 6.73 -12.08 10.36
CA VAL A 123 5.61 -13.02 10.33
C VAL A 123 5.68 -13.89 11.58
N THR A 124 4.58 -13.99 12.31
CA THR A 124 4.44 -14.85 13.48
C THR A 124 3.39 -15.91 13.19
N ARG A 125 3.78 -17.18 13.28
CA ARG A 125 2.87 -18.31 13.32
C ARG A 125 2.44 -18.55 14.75
N LYS A 126 1.14 -18.66 14.99
CA LYS A 126 0.56 -19.03 16.28
C LYS A 126 -0.30 -20.27 16.11
N ASP A 127 0.11 -21.35 16.75
CA ASP A 127 -0.71 -22.55 16.89
C ASP A 127 -1.66 -22.45 18.09
N SER A 128 -2.62 -23.37 18.17
CA SER A 128 -3.53 -23.51 19.32
C SER A 128 -2.83 -24.03 20.58
N THR A 129 -1.60 -24.54 20.46
CA THR A 129 -0.81 -25.21 21.50
C THR A 129 0.27 -24.33 22.14
N THR A 130 0.22 -23.02 21.94
CA THR A 130 1.12 -21.97 22.49
C THR A 130 2.54 -21.90 21.90
N THR A 131 2.85 -22.67 20.86
CA THR A 131 4.12 -22.55 20.13
C THR A 131 4.01 -21.43 19.10
N SER A 132 4.78 -20.37 19.33
CA SER A 132 4.89 -19.25 18.42
C SER A 132 6.24 -19.26 17.75
N ASN A 133 6.26 -19.41 16.43
CA ASN A 133 7.47 -19.22 15.63
C ASN A 133 7.40 -17.85 14.96
N ARG A 134 8.49 -17.10 14.99
CA ARG A 134 8.55 -15.76 14.40
C ARG A 134 9.70 -15.67 13.41
N LEU A 135 9.41 -15.11 12.25
CA LEU A 135 10.35 -14.81 11.20
C LEU A 135 10.47 -13.29 11.08
N ASN A 136 11.68 -12.74 11.20
CA ASN A 136 11.98 -11.32 11.04
C ASN A 136 12.92 -11.15 9.84
N ALA A 137 12.78 -10.06 9.08
CA ALA A 137 13.70 -9.67 8.02
C ALA A 137 13.49 -8.21 7.58
N ASP A 138 14.42 -7.69 6.77
CA ASP A 138 14.23 -6.41 6.08
C ASP A 138 13.09 -6.52 5.06
N SER A 139 12.92 -7.69 4.45
CA SER A 139 11.78 -8.00 3.59
C SER A 139 11.33 -9.46 3.70
N ILE A 140 10.03 -9.68 3.58
CA ILE A 140 9.41 -11.01 3.53
C ILE A 140 8.46 -11.06 2.33
N HIS A 141 8.73 -11.97 1.40
CA HIS A 141 7.86 -12.27 0.26
C HIS A 141 7.09 -13.55 0.54
N TYR A 142 5.77 -13.45 0.64
CA TYR A 142 4.87 -14.58 0.57
C TYR A 142 4.60 -14.92 -0.90
N ASN A 143 4.95 -16.15 -1.28
CA ASN A 143 4.69 -16.71 -2.60
C ASN A 143 3.45 -17.61 -2.55
N ASP A 144 2.40 -17.26 -3.30
CA ASP A 144 1.14 -18.00 -3.23
C ASP A 144 1.19 -19.35 -3.96
N VAL A 145 2.12 -19.53 -4.91
CA VAL A 145 2.23 -20.74 -5.73
C VAL A 145 2.70 -21.93 -4.89
N ASP A 146 3.72 -21.74 -4.06
CA ASP A 146 4.29 -22.79 -3.22
C ASP A 146 4.10 -22.58 -1.71
N LYS A 147 3.27 -21.59 -1.35
CA LYS A 147 2.92 -21.25 0.03
C LYS A 147 4.17 -21.06 0.90
N SER A 148 5.14 -20.30 0.40
CA SER A 148 6.39 -20.04 1.12
C SER A 148 6.57 -18.58 1.52
N LEU A 149 7.28 -18.38 2.62
CA LEU A 149 7.78 -17.09 3.10
C LEU A 149 9.27 -17.02 2.82
N ILE A 150 9.69 -16.07 1.98
CA ILE A 150 11.09 -15.83 1.65
C ILE A 150 11.55 -14.55 2.34
N SER A 151 12.40 -14.71 3.35
CA SER A 151 13.00 -13.63 4.13
C SER A 151 14.37 -13.27 3.60
N LEU A 152 14.58 -11.97 3.37
CA LEU A 152 15.83 -11.41 2.86
C LEU A 152 16.26 -10.20 3.70
N GLY A 153 17.56 -10.14 4.02
CA GLY A 153 18.17 -9.07 4.82
C GLY A 153 17.86 -9.24 6.30
N ASN A 154 18.90 -9.29 7.15
CA ASN A 154 18.79 -9.52 8.59
C ASN A 154 17.82 -10.67 8.96
N ALA A 155 17.77 -11.73 8.16
CA ALA A 155 16.74 -12.76 8.29
C ALA A 155 16.99 -13.62 9.54
N GLU A 156 15.98 -13.71 10.40
CA GLU A 156 16.03 -14.39 11.69
C GLU A 156 14.76 -15.20 11.92
N LEU A 157 14.92 -16.50 12.18
CA LEU A 157 13.87 -17.39 12.64
C LEU A 157 14.03 -17.64 14.14
N ILE A 158 13.02 -17.24 14.90
CA ILE A 158 12.90 -17.45 16.34
C ILE A 158 11.88 -18.57 16.56
N THR A 159 12.30 -19.65 17.22
CA THR A 159 11.44 -20.75 17.66
C THR A 159 11.60 -20.96 19.17
N GLN A 160 10.83 -21.87 19.75
CA GLN A 160 11.02 -22.26 21.16
C GLN A 160 12.40 -22.86 21.45
N GLN A 161 13.03 -23.49 20.46
CA GLN A 161 14.31 -24.16 20.62
C GLN A 161 15.49 -23.19 20.54
N GLY A 162 15.31 -22.03 19.91
CA GLY A 162 16.38 -21.06 19.72
C GLY A 162 16.15 -20.10 18.56
N ILE A 163 17.23 -19.42 18.19
CA ILE A 163 17.26 -18.39 17.16
C ILE A 163 18.22 -18.83 16.06
N THR A 164 17.78 -18.77 14.81
CA THR A 164 18.60 -19.06 13.62
C THR A 164 18.63 -17.86 12.68
N LYS A 165 19.81 -17.44 12.25
CA LYS A 165 20.03 -16.34 11.29
C LYS A 165 20.63 -16.87 10.00
N ALA A 166 20.29 -16.25 8.87
CA ALA A 166 20.88 -16.55 7.56
C ALA A 166 20.74 -15.33 6.62
N ASP A 167 21.43 -15.35 5.48
CA ASP A 167 21.23 -14.32 4.44
C ASP A 167 19.82 -14.45 3.82
N THR A 168 19.34 -15.68 3.68
CA THR A 168 17.99 -16.01 3.20
C THR A 168 17.39 -17.13 4.03
N ILE A 169 16.15 -16.95 4.46
CA ILE A 169 15.34 -17.99 5.09
C ILE A 169 14.10 -18.21 4.23
N ARG A 170 13.86 -19.45 3.81
CA ARG A 170 12.64 -19.84 3.10
C ARG A 170 11.85 -20.81 3.95
N SER A 171 10.69 -20.40 4.44
CA SER A 171 9.80 -21.21 5.27
C SER A 171 8.58 -21.63 4.46
N PHE A 172 8.21 -22.91 4.47
CA PHE A 172 7.02 -23.43 3.79
C PHE A 172 5.86 -23.52 4.80
N VAL A 173 4.79 -22.77 4.54
CA VAL A 173 3.64 -22.61 5.43
C VAL A 173 2.95 -23.95 5.70
N ASP A 174 2.81 -24.79 4.67
CA ASP A 174 2.10 -26.06 4.76
C ASP A 174 2.95 -27.23 5.25
N LEU A 175 4.28 -27.13 5.10
CA LEU A 175 5.21 -28.23 5.38
C LEU A 175 5.91 -28.11 6.73
N GLU A 176 5.75 -26.99 7.44
CA GLU A 176 6.47 -26.67 8.68
C GLU A 176 8.00 -26.82 8.58
N THR A 177 8.55 -26.65 7.38
CA THR A 177 9.99 -26.75 7.11
C THR A 177 10.57 -25.40 6.73
N ALA A 178 11.82 -25.17 7.14
CA ALA A 178 12.58 -23.98 6.77
C ALA A 178 13.93 -24.37 6.13
N GLN A 179 14.31 -23.63 5.10
CA GLN A 179 15.60 -23.72 4.42
C GLN A 179 16.40 -22.45 4.68
N PHE A 180 17.67 -22.61 5.04
CA PHE A 180 18.59 -21.52 5.36
C PHE A 180 19.70 -21.48 4.34
N LYS A 181 20.00 -20.30 3.78
CA LYS A 181 21.06 -20.12 2.79
C LYS A 181 21.88 -18.88 3.12
N GLY A 182 23.21 -19.05 3.10
CA GLY A 182 24.17 -17.97 3.32
C GLY A 182 24.35 -17.62 4.80
N ASN A 183 25.60 -17.48 5.23
CA ASN A 183 26.02 -17.09 6.60
C ASN A 183 25.14 -17.63 7.74
N VAL A 184 24.83 -18.94 7.71
CA VAL A 184 23.90 -19.54 8.67
C VAL A 184 24.55 -19.63 10.05
N SER A 185 23.89 -19.08 11.07
CA SER A 185 24.31 -19.17 12.47
C SER A 185 23.09 -19.38 13.36
N GLY A 186 23.25 -20.12 14.46
CA GLY A 186 22.15 -20.40 15.38
C GLY A 186 22.60 -20.45 16.83
N HIS A 187 21.67 -20.11 17.73
CA HIS A 187 21.83 -20.23 19.17
C HIS A 187 20.63 -21.00 19.72
N TYR A 188 20.87 -22.07 20.47
CA TYR A 188 19.83 -22.94 21.02
C TYR A 188 20.05 -23.17 22.51
N GLU A 189 18.96 -23.24 23.27
CA GLU A 189 19.03 -23.67 24.66
C GLU A 189 19.22 -25.18 24.71
N GLN A 190 20.23 -25.65 25.45
CA GLN A 190 20.40 -27.07 25.68
C GLN A 190 19.34 -27.54 26.68
N ALA A 191 18.70 -28.67 26.39
CA ALA A 191 17.81 -29.31 27.34
C ALA A 191 18.58 -29.63 28.63
N THR A 192 18.24 -28.97 29.73
CA THR A 192 18.75 -29.31 31.06
C THR A 192 18.27 -30.73 31.37
N GLN A 193 19.18 -31.71 31.35
CA GLN A 193 18.85 -33.02 31.90
C GLN A 193 18.73 -32.86 33.42
N ASN A 194 17.50 -32.91 33.92
CA ASN A 194 17.28 -33.13 35.35
C ASN A 194 17.86 -34.50 35.70
N GLN A 195 19.00 -34.52 36.38
CA GLN A 195 19.54 -35.72 37.04
C GLN A 195 18.72 -36.07 38.27
#